data_AF-A0A1I1Y7S7-F1
#
_entry.id   AF-A0A1I1Y7S7-F1
#
_cell.length_a   1.000
_cell.length_b   1.000
_cell.length_c   1.000
_cell.angle_alpha   90.00
_cell.angle_beta   90.00
_cell.angle_gamma   90.00
#
_symmetry.space_group_name_H-M   'P 1'
#
loop_
_entity.id
_entity.type
_entity.pdbx_description
1 polymer ?
#
loop_
_entity_poly.entity_id
_entity_poly.type
_entity_poly.pdbx_seq_one_letter_code
_entity_poly.pdbx_strand_id
1 'polypeptide(L)' 'MNTFGRGCLYIIIGFVLLFVFAFVAGRAIHIPWFITIPLIVLAFWAASQRKK' A
#
# COMPACT_ATOMS: atom_id res chain seq x y z
N MET A 1 17.23 9.48 -6.33
CA MET A 1 15.92 8.90 -6.71
C MET A 1 15.38 7.92 -5.65
N ASN A 2 15.47 8.23 -4.36
CA ASN A 2 15.21 7.23 -3.30
C ASN A 2 13.77 7.25 -2.75
N THR A 3 13.09 8.39 -2.84
CA THR A 3 11.71 8.53 -2.32
C THR A 3 10.69 7.80 -3.19
N PHE A 4 10.84 7.87 -4.52
CA PHE A 4 9.94 7.20 -5.47
C PHE A 4 10.07 5.67 -5.38
N GLY A 5 11.30 5.15 -5.35
CA GLY A 5 11.55 3.71 -5.18
C GLY A 5 11.02 3.17 -3.84
N ARG A 6 11.20 3.92 -2.74
CA ARG A 6 10.64 3.55 -1.43
C ARG A 6 9.12 3.58 -1.42
N GLY A 7 8.49 4.60 -2.02
CA GLY A 7 7.03 4.70 -2.13
C GLY A 7 6.42 3.51 -2.88
N CYS A 8 6.98 3.15 -4.03
CA CYS A 8 6.56 1.95 -4.76
C CYS A 8 6.74 0.67 -3.93
N LEU A 9 7.85 0.55 -3.19
CA LEU A 9 8.09 -0.60 -2.31
C LEU A 9 7.00 -0.74 -1.22
N TYR A 10 6.60 0.35 -0.57
CA TYR A 10 5.53 0.33 0.44
C TYR A 10 4.18 -0.09 -0.16
N ILE A 11 3.88 0.33 -1.38
CA ILE A 11 2.65 -0.06 -2.07
C ILE A 11 2.67 -1.55 -2.40
N ILE A 12 3.78 -2.06 -2.92
CA ILE A 12 3.94 -3.50 -3.21
C ILE A 12 3.75 -4.31 -1.92
N ILE A 13 4.37 -3.90 -0.82
CA ILE A 13 4.20 -4.55 0.49
C ILE A 13 2.74 -4.51 0.94
N GLY A 14 2.04 -3.37 0.78
CA GLY A 14 0.62 -3.24 1.09
C GLY A 14 -0.26 -4.19 0.28
N PHE A 15 0.00 -4.32 -1.02
CA PHE A 15 -0.72 -5.27 -1.90
C PHE A 15 -0.43 -6.73 -1.54
N VAL A 16 0.81 -7.08 -1.20
CA VAL A 16 1.16 -8.43 -0.75
C VAL A 16 0.42 -8.80 0.53
N LEU A 17 0.35 -7.88 1.50
CA LEU A 17 -0.41 -8.09 2.73
C LEU A 17 -1.92 -8.27 2.46
N LEU A 18 -2.50 -7.43 1.60
CA LEU A 18 -3.91 -7.57 1.21
C LEU A 18 -4.19 -8.89 0.49
N PHE A 19 -3.25 -9.35 -0.33
CA PHE A 19 -3.37 -10.62 -1.04
C PHE A 19 -3.32 -11.82 -0.07
N VAL A 20 -2.37 -11.82 0.87
CA VAL A 20 -2.31 -12.86 1.92
C VAL A 20 -3.57 -12.83 2.78
N PHE A 21 -4.06 -11.64 3.14
CA PHE A 21 -5.28 -11.50 3.93
C PHE A 21 -6.52 -12.00 3.17
N ALA A 22 -6.64 -11.70 1.86
CA ALA A 22 -7.70 -12.23 1.01
C ALA A 22 -7.64 -13.76 0.87
N PHE A 23 -6.42 -14.31 0.76
CA PHE A 23 -6.19 -15.75 0.71
C PHE A 23 -6.63 -16.46 1.99
N VAL A 24 -6.28 -15.92 3.16
CA VAL A 24 -6.69 -16.47 4.47
C VAL A 24 -8.19 -16.29 4.70
N ALA A 25 -8.77 -15.15 4.29
CA ALA A 25 -10.20 -14.89 4.45
C ALA A 25 -11.09 -15.76 3.53
N GLY A 26 -10.52 -16.37 2.50
CA GLY A 26 -11.23 -17.20 1.52
C GLY A 26 -12.30 -16.44 0.72
N ARG A 27 -12.24 -15.10 0.70
CA ARG A 27 -13.20 -14.25 -0.03
C ARG A 27 -12.47 -13.15 -0.79
N ALA A 28 -13.06 -12.75 -1.91
CA ALA A 28 -12.60 -11.59 -2.66
C ALA A 28 -12.84 -10.31 -1.85
N ILE A 29 -11.76 -9.57 -1.58
CA ILE A 29 -11.82 -8.29 -0.87
C ILE A 29 -11.98 -7.19 -1.91
N HIS A 30 -13.19 -6.69 -2.06
CA HIS A 30 -13.46 -5.50 -2.88
C HIS A 30 -13.25 -4.24 -2.04
N ILE A 31 -12.11 -3.59 -2.23
CA ILE A 31 -11.82 -2.30 -1.60
C ILE A 31 -12.26 -1.20 -2.57
N PRO A 32 -13.19 -0.31 -2.19
CA PRO A 32 -13.63 0.77 -3.04
C PRO A 32 -12.54 1.83 -3.22
N TRP A 33 -12.56 2.50 -4.37
CA TRP A 33 -11.53 3.48 -4.78
C TRP A 33 -11.35 4.63 -3.79
N PHE A 34 -12.42 5.06 -3.12
CA PHE A 34 -12.34 6.14 -2.13
C PHE A 34 -11.53 5.77 -0.88
N ILE A 35 -11.30 4.47 -0.61
CA ILE A 35 -10.40 3.99 0.46
C ILE A 35 -9.00 3.76 -0.11
N THR A 36 -8.90 3.18 -1.30
CA THR A 36 -7.62 2.83 -1.94
C THR A 36 -6.77 4.07 -2.23
N ILE A 37 -7.37 5.15 -2.77
CA ILE A 37 -6.65 6.38 -3.12
C ILE A 37 -5.97 7.03 -1.91
N PRO A 38 -6.67 7.33 -0.79
CA PRO A 38 -6.01 7.90 0.39
C PRO A 38 -4.99 6.95 1.01
N LEU A 39 -5.19 5.63 0.92
CA LEU A 39 -4.23 4.65 1.43
C LEU A 39 -2.90 4.67 0.64
N ILE A 40 -2.97 4.84 -0.68
CA ILE A 40 -1.79 5.05 -1.54
C ILE A 40 -1.09 6.37 -1.21
N VAL A 41 -1.84 7.46 -1.03
CA VAL A 41 -1.29 8.78 -0.66
C VAL A 41 -0.58 8.70 0.70
N LEU A 42 -1.17 8.02 1.69
CA LEU A 42 -0.55 7.81 3.00
C LEU A 42 0.73 6.96 2.90
N ALA A 43 0.74 5.91 2.07
CA ALA A 43 1.93 5.10 1.85
C ALA A 43 3.08 5.93 1.24
N PHE A 44 2.78 6.77 0.25
CA PHE A 44 3.76 7.69 -0.34
C PHE A 44 4.19 8.79 0.63
N TRP A 45 3.27 9.32 1.43
CA TRP A 45 3.58 10.32 2.45
C TRP A 45 4.50 9.75 3.54
N ALA A 46 4.19 8.56 4.06
CA ALA A 46 5.06 7.85 5.02
C ALA A 46 6.44 7.55 4.42
N ALA A 47 6.51 7.17 3.15
CA ALA A 47 7.77 6.99 2.43
C ALA A 47 8.57 8.31 2.28
N SER A 48 7.86 9.43 2.10
CA SER A 48 8.46 10.77 1.99
C SER A 48 9.00 11.29 3.32
N GLN A 49 8.36 10.94 4.45
CA GLN A 49 8.79 11.34 5.80
C GLN A 49 10.03 10.58 6.30
N ARG A 50 10.37 9.41 5.72
CA ARG A 50 11.62 8.67 6.03
C ARG A 50 12.86 9.25 5.32
N LYS A 51 13.07 10.56 5.47
CA LYS A 51 14.38 11.20 5.27
C LYS A 51 14.98 11.53 6.65
N LYS A 52 15.79 10.61 7.16
CA LYS A 52 16.89 10.94 8.07
C LYS A 52 18.18 10.60 7.33
#